data_AF-A0A255SBD0-F1
#
_entry.id   AF-A0A255SBD0-F1
#
_cell.length_a   1.000
_cell.length_b   1.000
_cell.length_c   1.000
_cell.angle_alpha   90.00
_cell.angle_beta   90.00
_cell.angle_gamma   90.00
#
_symmetry.space_group_name_H-M   'P 1'
#
loop_
_entity.id
_entity.type
_entity.pdbx_description
1 polymer ?
#
loop_
_entity_poly.entity_id
_entity_poly.type
_entity_poly.pdbx_seq_one_letter_code
_entity_poly.pdbx_strand_id
1 'polypeptide(L)'
;MIVGRQVIIPLNQSALHWLPERNGCKPSQKVFELTILGVCNRYLKKMAADAGITKNVSFHTSRHTFAVLTLAAGGDLYTVGKLLGHTSINSTQVYADVVMETKVEAISRISNYFSNL
;
A
#
# COMPACT_ATOMS: atom_id res chain seq x y z
N MET A 1 -3.80 -13.63 8.94
CA MET A 1 -4.81 -13.53 10.02
C MET A 1 -4.68 -12.16 10.67
N ILE A 2 -5.76 -11.39 10.76
CA ILE A 2 -5.77 -10.10 11.48
C ILE A 2 -6.26 -10.37 12.90
N VAL A 3 -5.37 -10.20 13.87
CA VAL A 3 -5.71 -10.17 15.30
C VAL A 3 -6.35 -8.80 15.57
N GLY A 4 -7.49 -8.78 16.27
CA GLY A 4 -8.38 -7.61 16.46
C GLY A 4 -7.83 -6.47 17.33
N ARG A 5 -6.64 -5.95 17.00
CA ARG A 5 -6.07 -4.78 17.67
C ARG A 5 -6.45 -3.51 16.90
N GLN A 6 -7.02 -2.54 17.60
CA GLN A 6 -7.30 -1.23 17.03
C GLN A 6 -5.98 -0.53 16.70
N VAL A 7 -5.83 -0.10 15.44
CA VAL A 7 -4.66 0.64 14.96
C VAL A 7 -5.13 2.04 14.60
N ILE A 8 -4.40 3.05 15.07
CA ILE A 8 -4.61 4.45 14.69
C ILE A 8 -3.64 4.75 13.54
N ILE A 9 -4.19 5.09 12.38
CA ILE A 9 -3.42 5.42 11.18
C ILE A 9 -3.67 6.89 10.87
N PRO A 10 -2.65 7.77 10.96
CA PRO A 10 -2.79 9.15 10.51
C PRO A 10 -2.99 9.18 8.99
N LEU A 11 -4.01 9.90 8.54
CA LEU A 11 -4.32 10.05 7.12
C LEU A 11 -3.64 11.31 6.57
N ASN A 12 -3.01 11.19 5.41
CA ASN A 12 -2.46 12.34 4.70
C ASN A 12 -3.58 13.14 4.01
N GLN A 13 -3.26 14.34 3.52
CA GLN A 13 -4.26 15.21 2.87
C GLN A 13 -4.91 14.55 1.64
N SER A 14 -4.15 13.79 0.85
CA SER A 14 -4.69 13.08 -0.31
C SER A 14 -5.73 12.04 0.09
N ALA A 15 -5.49 11.27 1.16
CA ALA A 15 -6.46 10.31 1.68
C ALA A 15 -7.70 11.02 2.22
N LEU A 16 -7.54 12.12 2.95
CA LEU A 16 -8.65 12.94 3.45
C LEU A 16 -9.51 13.51 2.33
N HIS A 17 -8.88 13.94 1.23
CA HIS A 17 -9.59 14.46 0.05
C HIS A 17 -10.51 13.43 -0.60
N TRP A 18 -10.13 12.14 -0.60
CA TRP A 18 -10.93 11.07 -1.18
C TRP A 18 -11.99 10.49 -0.23
N LEU A 19 -11.99 10.89 1.05
CA LEU A 19 -13.01 10.45 1.99
C LEU A 19 -14.33 11.19 1.76
N PRO A 20 -15.48 10.52 1.88
CA PRO A 20 -16.77 11.18 1.82
C PRO A 20 -16.95 12.12 3.02
N GLU A 21 -17.69 13.21 2.83
CA GLU A 21 -18.14 14.04 3.96
C GLU A 21 -18.98 13.21 4.94
N ARG A 22 -18.75 13.41 6.25
CA ARG A 22 -19.39 12.62 7.30
C ARG A 22 -20.28 13.46 8.23
N ASN A 23 -20.70 14.64 7.79
CA ASN A 23 -21.47 15.59 8.61
C ASN A 23 -22.72 14.91 9.21
N GLY A 24 -22.74 14.76 10.54
CA GLY A 24 -23.84 14.13 11.28
C GLY A 24 -23.83 12.59 11.34
N CYS A 25 -22.83 11.91 10.76
CA CYS A 25 -22.69 10.46 10.86
C CYS A 25 -22.26 10.03 12.26
N LYS A 26 -22.80 8.90 12.75
CA LYS A 26 -22.39 8.32 14.03
C LYS A 26 -20.96 7.76 13.93
N PRO A 27 -20.17 7.78 15.03
CA PRO A 27 -18.83 7.18 15.04
C PRO A 27 -18.81 5.70 14.64
N SER A 28 -19.89 4.96 14.92
CA SER A 28 -20.04 3.53 14.58
C SER A 28 -20.50 3.26 13.15
N GLN A 29 -20.91 4.28 12.40
CA GLN A 29 -21.35 4.12 11.02
C GLN A 29 -20.14 3.85 10.11
N LYS A 30 -20.30 2.92 9.16
CA LYS A 30 -19.26 2.63 8.17
C LYS A 30 -18.94 3.88 7.35
N VAL A 31 -17.66 4.02 7.01
CA VAL A 31 -17.20 5.10 6.12
C VAL A 31 -17.60 4.80 4.67
N PHE A 32 -17.47 3.54 4.26
CA PHE A 32 -17.83 3.08 2.92
C PHE A 32 -18.82 1.92 3.02
N GLU A 33 -19.95 2.04 2.32
CA GLU A 33 -20.89 0.94 2.13
C GLU A 33 -20.40 0.02 1.01
N LEU A 34 -19.44 -0.82 1.36
CA LEU A 34 -18.86 -1.81 0.45
C LEU A 34 -19.52 -3.17 0.61
N THR A 35 -19.50 -3.93 -0.48
CA THR A 35 -19.88 -5.35 -0.49
C THR A 35 -18.70 -6.21 0.04
N ILE A 36 -18.66 -7.49 -0.29
CA ILE A 36 -17.56 -8.37 0.11
C ILE A 36 -16.29 -8.11 -0.71
N LEU A 37 -15.12 -8.31 -0.09
CA LEU A 37 -13.81 -8.09 -0.70
C LEU A 37 -13.64 -8.72 -2.09
N GLY A 38 -14.19 -9.92 -2.29
CA GLY A 38 -14.13 -10.61 -3.59
C GLY A 38 -14.83 -9.84 -4.71
N VAL A 39 -15.99 -9.23 -4.43
CA VAL A 39 -16.72 -8.40 -5.39
C VAL A 39 -15.94 -7.12 -5.67
N CYS A 40 -15.44 -6.44 -4.63
CA CYS A 40 -14.63 -5.24 -4.78
C CYS A 40 -13.36 -5.51 -5.62
N ASN A 41 -12.69 -6.64 -5.42
CA ASN A 41 -11.54 -7.04 -6.24
C ASN A 41 -11.91 -7.28 -7.71
N ARG A 42 -13.11 -7.80 -8.02
CA ARG A 42 -13.56 -7.95 -9.42
C ARG A 42 -13.74 -6.60 -10.10
N TYR A 43 -14.38 -5.64 -9.41
CA TYR A 43 -14.53 -4.28 -9.93
C TYR A 43 -13.18 -3.60 -10.11
N LEU A 44 -12.27 -3.74 -9.14
CA LEU A 44 -10.92 -3.19 -9.23
C LEU A 44 -10.15 -3.75 -10.43
N LYS A 45 -10.25 -5.06 -10.70
CA LYS A 45 -9.63 -5.67 -11.89
C LYS A 45 -10.20 -5.11 -13.20
N LYS A 46 -11.51 -4.89 -13.27
CA LYS A 46 -12.15 -4.27 -14.44
C LYS A 46 -11.63 -2.84 -14.65
N MET A 47 -11.64 -2.03 -13.60
CA MET A 47 -11.13 -0.65 -13.65
C MET A 47 -9.65 -0.60 -14.08
N ALA A 48 -8.83 -1.54 -13.62
CA ALA A 48 -7.44 -1.65 -14.02
C ALA A 48 -7.27 -2.00 -15.50
N ALA A 49 -8.09 -2.94 -16.02
CA ALA A 49 -8.10 -3.26 -17.44
C ALA A 49 -8.52 -2.06 -18.29
N ASP A 50 -9.56 -1.32 -17.87
CA ASP A 50 -10.03 -0.10 -18.55
C ASP A 50 -8.94 1.00 -18.55
N ALA A 51 -8.08 1.03 -17.54
CA ALA A 51 -6.94 1.93 -17.44
C ALA A 51 -5.67 1.41 -18.17
N GLY A 52 -5.73 0.28 -18.87
CA GLY A 52 -4.59 -0.31 -19.59
C GLY A 52 -3.55 -1.00 -18.69
N ILE A 53 -3.88 -1.28 -17.42
CA ILE A 53 -2.99 -1.93 -16.48
C ILE A 53 -3.10 -3.45 -16.66
N THR A 54 -2.03 -4.06 -17.17
CA THR A 54 -1.95 -5.52 -17.42
C THR A 54 -1.58 -6.34 -16.19
N LYS A 55 -1.07 -5.68 -15.13
CA LYS A 55 -0.70 -6.34 -13.88
C LYS A 55 -1.94 -6.75 -13.09
N ASN A 56 -1.85 -7.89 -12.40
CA ASN A 56 -2.92 -8.33 -11.49
C ASN A 56 -2.97 -7.42 -10.25
N VAL A 57 -4.04 -6.62 -10.14
CA VAL A 57 -4.27 -5.73 -9.00
C VAL A 57 -5.34 -6.25 -8.06
N SER A 58 -5.15 -5.97 -6.77
CA SER A 58 -6.09 -6.29 -5.69
C SER A 58 -5.88 -5.32 -4.52
N PHE A 59 -6.74 -5.37 -3.51
CA PHE A 59 -6.49 -4.67 -2.25
C PHE A 59 -5.20 -5.15 -1.55
N HIS A 60 -4.80 -6.41 -1.75
CA HIS A 60 -3.51 -6.88 -1.22
C HIS A 60 -2.34 -6.19 -1.93
N THR A 61 -2.43 -5.99 -3.25
CA THR A 61 -1.45 -5.23 -4.03
C THR A 61 -1.34 -3.79 -3.49
N SER A 62 -2.47 -3.15 -3.16
CA SER A 62 -2.49 -1.80 -2.59
C SER A 62 -1.75 -1.74 -1.25
N ARG A 63 -1.93 -2.73 -0.38
CA ARG A 63 -1.20 -2.86 0.89
C ARG A 63 0.31 -3.00 0.67
N HIS A 64 0.71 -3.82 -0.30
CA HIS A 64 2.12 -4.01 -0.67
C HIS A 64 2.73 -2.71 -1.19
N THR A 65 2.04 -2.02 -2.09
CA THR A 65 2.49 -0.73 -2.64
C THR A 65 2.65 0.31 -1.52
N PHE A 66 1.70 0.41 -0.59
CA PHE A 66 1.82 1.32 0.55
C PHE A 66 3.08 1.03 1.39
N ALA A 67 3.35 -0.24 1.69
CA ALA A 67 4.52 -0.63 2.47
C ALA A 67 5.84 -0.27 1.79
N VAL A 68 5.98 -0.66 0.51
CA VAL A 68 7.20 -0.39 -0.28
C VAL A 68 7.42 1.12 -0.46
N LEU A 69 6.37 1.89 -0.78
CA LEU A 69 6.51 3.34 -0.96
C LEU A 69 6.88 4.05 0.35
N THR A 70 6.30 3.63 1.48
CA THR A 70 6.62 4.24 2.77
C THR A 70 8.07 3.95 3.16
N LEU A 71 8.56 2.72 2.93
CA LEU A 71 9.97 2.38 3.14
C LEU A 71 10.91 3.13 2.18
N ALA A 72 10.53 3.25 0.90
CA ALA A 72 11.31 3.98 -0.10
C ALA A 72 11.40 5.48 0.22
N ALA A 73 10.35 6.05 0.81
CA ALA A 73 10.31 7.43 1.29
C ALA A 73 11.11 7.67 2.60
N GLY A 74 11.83 6.66 3.10
CA GLY A 74 12.65 6.77 4.31
C GLY A 74 11.96 6.34 5.60
N GLY A 75 10.74 5.80 5.53
CA GLY A 75 10.10 5.16 6.68
C GLY A 75 10.86 3.92 7.13
N ASP A 76 10.88 3.68 8.43
CA ASP A 76 11.51 2.48 9.00
C ASP A 76 10.53 1.28 9.05
N LEU A 77 11.11 0.08 9.13
CA LEU A 77 10.36 -1.18 9.08
C LEU A 77 9.37 -1.34 10.24
N TYR A 78 9.72 -0.82 11.42
CA TYR A 78 8.87 -0.90 12.60
C TYR A 78 7.63 -0.01 12.43
N THR A 79 7.82 1.24 12.01
CA THR A 79 6.74 2.18 11.73
C THR A 79 5.80 1.64 10.65
N VAL A 80 6.34 1.12 9.55
CA VAL A 80 5.53 0.51 8.48
C VAL A 80 4.76 -0.71 8.99
N GLY A 81 5.39 -1.57 9.79
CA GLY A 81 4.72 -2.71 10.43
C GLY A 81 3.55 -2.29 11.33
N LYS A 82 3.70 -1.21 12.10
CA LYS A 82 2.64 -0.64 12.95
C LYS A 82 1.49 -0.08 12.13
N LEU A 83 1.77 0.69 11.08
CA LEU A 83 0.75 1.25 10.18
C LEU A 83 -0.05 0.16 9.47
N LEU A 84 0.57 -0.97 9.16
CA LEU A 84 -0.10 -2.13 8.59
C LEU A 84 -0.87 -2.96 9.63
N GLY A 85 -0.64 -2.75 10.92
CA GLY A 85 -1.22 -3.58 11.99
C GLY A 85 -0.64 -4.99 12.03
N HIS A 86 0.60 -5.18 11.59
CA HIS A 86 1.29 -6.47 11.71
C HIS A 86 1.73 -6.69 13.17
N THR A 87 1.44 -7.88 13.69
CA THR A 87 1.90 -8.32 15.02
C THR A 87 3.32 -8.87 15.00
N SER A 88 3.80 -9.31 13.82
CA SER A 88 5.15 -9.80 13.59
C SER A 88 5.83 -8.99 12.49
N ILE A 89 7.12 -8.73 12.66
CA ILE A 89 7.92 -8.00 11.67
C ILE A 89 8.25 -8.86 10.44
N ASN A 90 8.11 -10.19 10.54
CA ASN A 90 8.46 -11.12 9.45
C ASN A 90 7.63 -10.87 8.19
N SER A 91 6.34 -10.52 8.32
CA SER A 91 5.50 -10.17 7.15
C SER A 91 5.85 -8.81 6.54
N THR A 92 6.64 -8.00 7.24
CA THR A 92 7.09 -6.69 6.77
C THR A 92 8.48 -6.77 6.14
N GLN A 93 9.33 -7.74 6.55
CA GLN A 93 10.69 -7.95 6.02
C GLN A 93 10.70 -8.11 4.49
N VAL A 94 9.73 -8.83 3.93
CA VAL A 94 9.59 -8.99 2.47
C VAL A 94 9.52 -7.65 1.71
N TYR A 95 9.05 -6.57 2.35
CA TYR A 95 9.01 -5.24 1.72
C TYR A 95 10.37 -4.54 1.73
N ALA A 96 11.20 -4.81 2.73
CA ALA A 96 12.55 -4.27 2.79
C ALA A 96 13.43 -4.84 1.67
N ASP A 97 13.29 -6.14 1.39
CA ASP A 97 14.01 -6.82 0.31
C ASP A 97 13.70 -6.19 -1.05
N VAL A 98 12.41 -5.93 -1.34
CA VAL A 98 11.97 -5.28 -2.58
C VAL A 98 12.55 -3.87 -2.74
N VAL A 99 12.61 -3.08 -1.66
CA VAL A 99 13.24 -1.74 -1.70
C VAL A 99 14.74 -1.86 -1.93
N MET A 100 15.39 -2.86 -1.33
CA MET A 100 16.82 -3.10 -1.51
C MET A 100 17.16 -3.50 -2.96
N GLU A 101 16.38 -4.42 -3.55
CA GLU A 101 16.50 -4.79 -4.97
C GLU A 101 16.37 -3.56 -5.88
N THR A 102 15.38 -2.71 -5.61
CA THR A 102 15.16 -1.47 -6.38
C THR A 102 16.36 -0.52 -6.28
N LYS A 103 16.97 -0.40 -5.10
CA LYS A 103 18.17 0.44 -4.90
C LYS A 103 19.39 -0.12 -5.65
N VAL A 104 19.60 -1.44 -5.60
CA VAL A 104 20.68 -2.11 -6.33
C VAL A 104 20.51 -1.94 -7.85
N GLU A 105 19.29 -2.08 -8.36
CA GLU A 105 18.98 -1.86 -9.76
C GLU A 105 19.26 -0.41 -10.18
N ALA A 106 18.88 0.57 -9.35
CA ALA A 106 19.15 1.98 -9.61
C ALA A 106 20.66 2.27 -9.73
N ILE A 107 21.49 1.72 -8.83
CA ILE A 107 22.96 1.85 -8.91
C ILE A 107 23.50 1.17 -10.18
N SER A 108 23.00 -0.02 -10.51
CA SER A 108 23.42 -0.76 -11.71
C SER A 108 23.16 0.02 -13.01
N ARG A 109 22.04 0.75 -13.09
CA ARG A 109 21.73 1.62 -14.24
C ARG A 109 22.72 2.78 -14.39
N ILE A 110 23.22 3.33 -13.28
CA ILE A 110 24.27 4.37 -13.30
C ILE A 110 25.56 3.78 -13.89
N SER A 111 25.96 2.59 -13.46
CA SER A 111 27.14 1.92 -14.02
C SER A 111 27.02 1.71 -15.53
N ASN A 112 25.85 1.29 -16.03
CA ASN A 112 25.62 1.11 -17.46
C ASN A 112 25.70 2.43 -18.25
N TYR A 113 25.31 3.56 -17.66
CA TYR A 113 25.43 4.86 -18.31
C TYR A 113 26.91 5.24 -18.54
N PHE A 114 27.77 5.00 -17.55
CA PHE A 114 29.21 5.29 -17.67
C PHE A 114 29.97 4.29 -18.54
N SER A 115 29.51 3.05 -18.67
CA SER A 115 30.12 2.04 -19.56
C SER A 115 29.83 2.26 -21.06
N ASN A 116 28.86 3.12 -21.39
CA ASN A 116 28.48 3.46 -22.77
C ASN A 116 28.97 4.85 -23.22
N LEU A 117 29.80 5.50 -22.40
CA LEU A 117 30.58 6.70 -22.73
C LEU A 117 31.97 6.28 -23.21
#